data_AF-K1T2H6-F1
#
_entry.id   AF-K1T2H6-F1
#
_cell.length_a   1.000
_cell.length_b   1.000
_cell.length_c   1.000
_cell.angle_alpha   90.00
_cell.angle_beta   90.00
_cell.angle_gamma   90.00
#
_symmetry.space_group_name_H-M   'P 1'
#
loop_
_entity.id
_entity.type
_entity.pdbx_description
1 polymer ?
#
loop_
_entity_poly.entity_id
_entity_poly.type
_entity_poly.pdbx_seq_one_letter_code
_entity_poly.pdbx_strand_id
1 'polypeptide(L)'
;ILLSPVEKDYEKTYEDDSITDPDERTRIFGQYDHRRIYGADYTDRLRAAGFEAVEIDYAASLTDDERRRFALPEDPIYVVYKH
;
A
#
# COMPACT_ATOMS: atom_id res chain seq x y z
N ILE A 1 -9.70 -5.01 5.97
CA ILE A 1 -8.91 -3.87 5.48
C ILE A 1 -7.55 -3.96 6.16
N LEU A 2 -6.48 -3.95 5.38
CA LEU A 2 -5.11 -3.97 5.88
C LEU A 2 -4.44 -2.69 5.43
N LEU A 3 -3.67 -2.08 6.32
CA LEU A 3 -2.88 -0.88 6.00
C LEU A 3 -1.45 -1.34 5.72
N SER A 4 -0.84 -0.76 4.69
CA SER A 4 0.54 -1.02 4.34
C SER A 4 1.19 0.28 3.92
N PRO A 5 2.48 0.48 4.24
CA PRO A 5 3.23 1.61 3.74
C PRO A 5 3.42 1.45 2.24
N VAL A 6 2.94 2.43 1.47
CA VAL A 6 3.09 2.51 0.03
C VAL A 6 3.69 3.86 -0.30
N GLU A 7 4.77 3.86 -1.08
CA GLU A 7 5.37 5.07 -1.64
C GLU A 7 5.23 5.02 -3.16
N LYS A 8 4.43 5.93 -3.73
CA LYS A 8 4.07 5.91 -5.16
C LYS A 8 5.25 6.28 -6.05
N ASP A 9 6.18 7.06 -5.52
CA ASP A 9 7.38 7.48 -6.25
C ASP A 9 8.43 6.37 -6.35
N TYR A 10 8.27 5.27 -5.60
CA TYR A 10 9.17 4.13 -5.69
C TYR A 10 8.75 3.21 -6.83
N GLU A 11 9.61 3.03 -7.82
CA GLU A 11 9.36 2.08 -8.92
C GLU A 11 9.25 0.63 -8.41
N LYS A 12 9.98 0.30 -7.34
CA LYS A 12 10.06 -1.04 -6.74
C LYS A 12 9.92 -0.99 -5.23
N THR A 13 9.32 -2.04 -4.67
CA THR A 13 9.22 -2.27 -3.22
C THR A 13 10.60 -2.25 -2.60
N TYR A 14 10.79 -1.39 -1.61
CA TYR A 14 11.99 -1.37 -0.78
C TYR A 14 11.78 -2.30 0.41
N GLU A 15 12.61 -3.34 0.53
CA GLU A 15 12.57 -4.29 1.64
C GLU A 15 13.98 -4.75 2.02
N ASP A 16 14.22 -4.94 3.31
CA ASP A 16 15.51 -5.40 3.83
C ASP A 16 15.33 -6.21 5.12
N ASP A 17 15.48 -7.53 5.01
CA ASP A 17 15.35 -8.46 6.14
C ASP A 17 16.54 -8.42 7.10
N SER A 18 17.64 -7.76 6.76
CA SER A 18 18.78 -7.58 7.66
C SER A 18 18.51 -6.55 8.77
N ILE A 19 17.50 -5.69 8.58
CA ILE A 19 17.07 -4.70 9.55
C ILE A 19 16.18 -5.36 10.60
N THR A 20 16.80 -5.77 11.71
CA THR A 20 16.11 -6.49 12.80
C THR A 20 15.78 -5.62 14.00
N ASP A 21 16.45 -4.49 14.17
CA ASP A 21 16.24 -3.58 15.29
C ASP A 21 14.88 -2.86 15.17
N PRO A 22 14.00 -2.90 16.20
CA PRO A 22 12.67 -2.29 16.14
C PRO A 22 12.66 -0.77 15.94
N ASP A 23 13.65 -0.07 16.50
CA ASP A 23 13.75 1.40 16.37
C ASP A 23 14.20 1.75 14.95
N GLU A 24 15.16 1.00 14.42
CA GLU A 24 15.60 1.15 13.04
C GLU A 24 14.49 0.80 12.03
N ARG A 25 13.68 -0.23 12.29
CA ARG A 25 12.48 -0.53 11.49
C ARG A 25 11.48 0.60 11.51
N THR A 26 11.21 1.17 12.69
CA THR A 26 10.29 2.30 12.81
C THR A 26 10.81 3.51 12.04
N ARG A 27 12.12 3.80 12.13
CA ARG A 27 12.77 4.90 11.41
C ARG A 27 12.66 4.77 9.89
N ILE A 28 12.81 3.55 9.38
CA ILE A 28 12.89 3.29 7.93
C ILE A 28 11.53 2.97 7.32
N PHE A 29 10.75 2.09 7.94
CA PHE A 29 9.47 1.58 7.43
C PHE A 29 8.23 2.20 8.12
N GLY A 30 8.44 3.13 9.04
CA GLY A 30 7.37 3.86 9.75
C GLY A 30 6.75 3.12 10.94
N GLN A 31 7.01 1.81 11.10
CA GLN A 31 6.48 1.01 12.20
C GLN A 31 7.43 -0.16 12.54
N TYR A 32 7.49 -0.55 13.81
CA TYR A 32 8.45 -1.54 14.32
C TYR A 32 8.29 -2.96 13.73
N ASP A 33 7.10 -3.30 13.26
CA ASP A 33 6.76 -4.60 12.67
C ASP A 33 6.76 -4.58 11.14
N HIS A 34 6.89 -3.41 10.52
CA HIS A 34 7.06 -3.32 9.07
C HIS A 34 8.47 -3.74 8.65
N ARG A 35 8.56 -4.34 7.45
CA ARG A 35 9.81 -4.80 6.82
C ARG A 35 10.03 -4.27 5.41
N ARG A 36 9.07 -3.51 4.90
CA ARG A 36 9.04 -3.05 3.53
C ARG A 36 8.17 -1.80 3.37
N ILE A 37 8.50 -0.99 2.37
CA ILE A 37 7.63 0.03 1.80
C ILE A 37 7.34 -0.42 0.38
N TYR A 38 6.07 -0.64 0.06
CA TYR A 38 5.67 -1.07 -1.27
C TYR A 38 5.76 0.08 -2.27
N GLY A 39 6.25 -0.22 -3.47
CA GLY A 39 6.31 0.72 -4.59
C GLY A 39 5.20 0.47 -5.60
N ALA A 40 5.37 1.03 -6.80
CA ALA A 40 4.47 0.82 -7.95
C ALA A 40 4.33 -0.66 -8.37
N ASP A 41 5.25 -1.53 -7.94
CA ASP A 41 5.19 -2.98 -8.17
C ASP A 41 4.26 -3.74 -7.22
N TYR A 42 3.57 -3.08 -6.28
CA TYR A 42 2.81 -3.75 -5.23
C TYR A 42 1.72 -4.69 -5.78
N THR A 43 0.92 -4.20 -6.73
CA THR A 43 -0.16 -4.99 -7.34
C THR A 43 0.40 -6.23 -8.04
N ASP A 44 1.55 -6.12 -8.71
CA ASP A 44 2.20 -7.25 -9.37
C ASP A 44 2.75 -8.26 -8.37
N ARG A 45 3.26 -7.81 -7.22
CA ARG A 45 3.67 -8.71 -6.14
C ARG A 45 2.48 -9.49 -5.57
N LEU A 46 1.33 -8.85 -5.38
CA LEU A 46 0.10 -9.52 -4.95
C LEU A 46 -0.33 -10.59 -5.97
N ARG A 47 -0.26 -10.27 -7.26
CA ARG A 47 -0.54 -11.22 -8.35
C ARG A 47 0.44 -12.40 -8.35
N ALA A 48 1.73 -12.14 -8.19
CA ALA A 48 2.77 -13.17 -8.12
C ALA A 48 2.58 -14.11 -6.92
N ALA A 49 1.96 -13.61 -5.83
CA ALA A 49 1.60 -14.42 -4.67
C ALA A 49 0.34 -15.28 -4.87
N GLY A 50 -0.30 -15.22 -6.05
CA GLY A 50 -1.46 -16.03 -6.42
C GLY A 50 -2.81 -15.37 -6.15
N PHE A 51 -2.83 -14.07 -5.82
CA PHE A 51 -4.08 -13.33 -5.72
C PHE A 51 -4.50 -12.74 -7.06
N GLU A 52 -5.80 -12.57 -7.24
CA GLU A 52 -6.30 -11.62 -8.23
C GLU A 52 -6.29 -10.23 -7.58
N ALA A 53 -5.50 -9.30 -8.10
CA ALA A 53 -5.35 -7.98 -7.52
C ALA A 53 -5.54 -6.87 -8.58
N VAL A 54 -6.32 -5.86 -8.20
CA VAL A 54 -6.58 -4.65 -8.98
C VAL A 54 -6.43 -3.42 -8.11
N GLU A 55 -5.96 -2.36 -8.73
CA GLU A 55 -5.90 -1.03 -8.14
C GLU A 55 -7.11 -0.24 -8.63
N ILE A 56 -7.86 0.36 -7.71
CA ILE A 56 -9.04 1.18 -8.05
C ILE A 56 -8.90 2.58 -7.45
N ASP A 57 -9.21 3.59 -8.26
CA ASP A 57 -9.48 4.93 -7.76
C ASP A 57 -10.96 5.03 -7.38
N TYR A 58 -11.27 4.54 -6.17
CA TYR A 58 -12.64 4.57 -5.67
C TYR A 58 -13.14 6.00 -5.49
N ALA A 59 -12.28 6.92 -5.06
CA ALA A 59 -12.65 8.31 -4.82
C ALA A 59 -13.07 9.03 -6.12
N ALA A 60 -12.46 8.71 -7.27
CA ALA A 60 -12.86 9.25 -8.57
C ALA A 60 -14.28 8.86 -9.01
N SER A 61 -14.91 7.86 -8.38
CA SER A 61 -16.31 7.51 -8.67
C SER A 61 -17.34 8.39 -7.96
N LEU A 62 -16.88 9.30 -7.09
CA LEU A 62 -17.73 10.13 -6.23
C LEU A 62 -17.62 11.61 -6.60
N THR A 63 -18.65 12.37 -6.24
CA THR A 63 -18.62 13.83 -6.39
C THR A 63 -17.63 14.48 -5.42
N ASP A 64 -17.17 15.69 -5.74
CA ASP A 64 -16.27 16.44 -4.84
C ASP A 64 -16.90 16.72 -3.46
N ASP A 65 -18.22 16.92 -3.40
CA ASP A 65 -18.94 17.09 -2.13
C ASP A 65 -18.93 15.81 -1.30
N GLU A 66 -19.11 14.64 -1.92
CA GLU A 66 -19.02 13.35 -1.24
C GLU A 66 -17.58 13.06 -0.79
N ARG A 67 -16.59 13.32 -1.64
CA ARG A 67 -15.16 13.18 -1.29
C ARG A 67 -14.81 14.03 -0.07
N ARG A 68 -15.26 15.30 -0.04
CA ARG A 68 -15.09 16.19 1.12
C ARG A 68 -15.85 15.69 2.36
N ARG A 69 -17.10 15.27 2.20
CA ARG A 69 -17.95 14.80 3.32
C ARG A 69 -17.38 13.57 4.01
N PHE A 70 -16.81 12.64 3.24
CA PHE A 70 -16.27 11.38 3.75
C PHE A 70 -14.77 11.40 3.99
N ALA A 71 -14.10 12.53 3.73
CA ALA A 71 -12.65 12.70 3.84
C ALA A 71 -11.86 11.58 3.12
N LEU A 72 -12.29 11.23 1.91
CA LEU A 72 -11.66 10.16 1.16
C LEU A 72 -10.28 10.60 0.66
N PRO A 73 -9.24 9.76 0.85
CA PRO A 73 -7.90 10.07 0.36
C PRO A 73 -7.87 10.00 -1.18
N GLU A 74 -6.82 10.56 -1.75
CA GLU A 74 -6.49 10.42 -3.18
C GLU A 74 -5.70 9.13 -3.46
N ASP A 75 -5.51 8.31 -2.43
CA ASP A 75 -4.83 7.04 -2.55
C ASP A 75 -5.72 5.99 -3.19
N PRO A 76 -5.17 5.20 -4.13
CA PRO A 76 -5.88 4.09 -4.71
C PRO A 76 -6.14 3.02 -3.64
N ILE A 77 -7.22 2.26 -3.85
CA ILE A 77 -7.53 1.09 -3.04
C ILE A 77 -7.09 -0.16 -3.81
N TYR A 78 -6.30 -1.00 -3.16
CA TYR A 78 -5.93 -2.31 -3.69
C TYR A 78 -7.00 -3.32 -3.29
N VAL A 79 -7.73 -3.84 -4.28
CA VAL A 79 -8.73 -4.88 -4.07
C VAL A 79 -8.11 -6.23 -4.45
N VAL A 80 -8.17 -7.17 -3.52
CA VAL A 80 -7.49 -8.46 -3.62
C VAL A 80 -8.51 -9.57 -3.39
N TYR A 81 -8.57 -10.52 -4.33
CA TYR A 81 -9.42 -11.70 -4.27
C TYR A 81 -8.57 -12.97 -4.17
N LYS A 82 -9.04 -13.91 -3.35
CA LYS A 82 -8.50 -15.25 -3.25
C LYS A 82 -9.58 -16.23 -3.65
N HIS A 83 -9.29 -17.05 -4.67
CA HIS A 83 -10.13 -18.16 -5.10
C HIS A 83 -9.90 -19.39 -4.22
#